data_AF-A0A2W4LG77-F1
#
_entry.id   AF-A0A2W4LG77-F1
#
_cell.length_a   1.000
_cell.length_b   1.000
_cell.length_c   1.000
_cell.angle_alpha   90.00
_cell.angle_beta   90.00
_cell.angle_gamma   90.00
#
_symmetry.space_group_name_H-M   'P 1'
#
loop_
_entity.id
_entity.type
_entity.pdbx_description
1 polymer ?
#
loop_
_entity_poly.entity_id
_entity_poly.type
_entity_poly.pdbx_seq_one_letter_code
_entity_poly.pdbx_strand_id
1 'polypeptide(L)'
;MPLAVALLATTTCRRSTPVTPEVACTTLCSRLARGCGSIDRAACEASCAQGAALSRVAGCEGAHARWVACAENAPLTCRSDLSAARVLEHAEGVHGCTTEHRDYRRCTAPCRERGIVRARTTMIDVAGERRVVHAQIVGGGCEEPKEAPKPGAPAGSPCTHHSVCAETTCACPGHGASFRARACVEGRCVEAAAACAVATAAVGHDPCRAGDGS
;
A
#
# COMPACT_ATOMS: atom_id res chain seq x y z
N MET A 1 -22.07 36.69 40.24
CA MET A 1 -21.91 36.11 38.89
C MET A 1 -20.73 35.16 38.93
N PRO A 2 -20.89 33.82 38.93
CA PRO A 2 -19.75 32.91 38.89
C PRO A 2 -19.35 32.64 37.44
N LEU A 3 -18.06 32.79 37.13
CA LEU A 3 -17.44 32.34 35.88
C LEU A 3 -17.37 30.80 35.89
N ALA A 4 -18.04 30.17 34.94
CA ALA A 4 -17.87 28.75 34.66
C ALA A 4 -16.61 28.56 33.80
N VAL A 5 -15.58 27.97 34.40
CA VAL A 5 -14.37 27.51 33.70
C VAL A 5 -14.71 26.20 32.99
N ALA A 6 -14.81 26.24 31.66
CA ALA A 6 -14.99 25.06 30.84
C ALA A 6 -13.68 24.25 30.80
N LEU A 7 -13.67 23.11 31.50
CA LEU A 7 -12.64 22.09 31.38
C LEU A 7 -12.71 21.47 29.98
N LEU A 8 -11.75 21.84 29.12
CA LEU A 8 -11.44 21.11 27.89
C LEU A 8 -10.93 19.72 28.27
N ALA A 9 -11.81 18.73 28.15
CA ALA A 9 -11.43 17.33 28.28
C ALA A 9 -10.47 16.97 27.14
N THR A 10 -9.17 16.94 27.44
CA THR A 10 -8.18 16.27 26.61
C THR A 10 -8.51 14.78 26.65
N THR A 11 -9.18 14.31 25.62
CA THR A 11 -9.41 12.89 25.34
C THR A 11 -8.05 12.24 25.08
N THR A 12 -7.38 11.89 26.17
CA THR A 12 -6.23 11.00 26.15
C THR A 12 -6.74 9.65 25.65
N CYS A 13 -6.24 9.20 24.49
CA CYS A 13 -6.46 7.85 23.98
C CYS A 13 -6.10 6.87 25.10
N ARG A 14 -7.13 6.33 25.77
CA ARG A 14 -6.98 5.29 26.77
C ARG A 14 -6.32 4.11 26.06
N ARG A 15 -5.10 3.75 26.44
CA ARG A 15 -4.42 2.53 25.96
C ARG A 15 -5.30 1.34 26.37
N SER A 16 -6.13 0.90 25.45
CA SER A 16 -6.91 -0.32 25.54
C SER A 16 -5.92 -1.49 25.55
N THR A 17 -6.22 -2.53 26.32
CA THR A 17 -5.54 -3.83 26.22
C THR A 17 -5.40 -4.25 24.76
N PRO A 18 -4.35 -5.01 24.36
CA PRO A 18 -4.20 -5.47 22.99
C PRO A 18 -5.34 -6.41 22.65
N VAL A 19 -6.43 -5.85 22.13
CA VAL A 19 -7.50 -6.58 21.47
C VAL A 19 -6.89 -7.08 20.17
N THR A 20 -7.02 -8.38 19.90
CA THR A 20 -6.56 -8.92 18.63
C THR A 20 -7.31 -8.20 17.50
N PRO A 21 -6.65 -7.87 16.38
CA PRO A 21 -7.29 -7.16 15.26
C PRO A 21 -8.63 -7.79 14.85
N GLU A 22 -8.77 -9.11 14.95
CA GLU A 22 -9.98 -9.88 14.65
C GLU A 22 -11.17 -9.51 15.56
N VAL A 23 -10.95 -9.31 16.86
CA VAL A 23 -12.02 -8.93 17.80
C VAL A 23 -12.41 -7.47 17.59
N ALA A 24 -11.42 -6.58 17.40
CA ALA A 24 -11.67 -5.18 17.13
C ALA A 24 -12.41 -4.96 15.79
N CYS A 25 -12.09 -5.76 14.76
CA CYS A 25 -12.80 -5.83 13.49
C CYS A 25 -14.29 -6.18 13.68
N THR A 26 -14.58 -7.23 14.45
CA THR A 26 -15.95 -7.69 14.71
C THR A 26 -16.77 -6.61 15.42
N THR A 27 -16.18 -5.94 16.42
CA THR A 27 -16.82 -4.83 17.14
C THR A 27 -17.10 -3.65 16.22
N LEU A 28 -16.10 -3.23 15.42
CA LEU A 28 -16.23 -2.15 14.46
C LEU A 28 -17.34 -2.42 13.44
N CYS A 29 -17.35 -3.60 12.83
CA CYS A 29 -18.36 -4.00 11.85
C CYS A 29 -19.77 -4.06 12.45
N SER A 30 -19.89 -4.51 13.69
CA SER A 30 -21.17 -4.50 14.42
C SER A 30 -21.64 -3.08 14.76
N ARG A 31 -20.73 -2.13 15.00
CA ARG A 31 -21.07 -0.70 15.19
C ARG A 31 -21.52 -0.07 13.87
N LEU A 32 -20.80 -0.33 12.79
CA LEU A 32 -21.11 0.19 11.45
C LEU A 32 -22.47 -0.31 10.93
N ALA A 33 -22.74 -1.62 11.04
CA ALA A 33 -24.02 -2.20 10.62
C ALA A 33 -25.21 -1.60 11.39
N ARG A 34 -25.06 -1.41 12.71
CA ARG A 34 -26.11 -0.79 13.55
C ARG A 34 -26.26 0.71 13.30
N GLY A 35 -25.15 1.42 13.11
CA GLY A 35 -25.13 2.88 12.97
C GLY A 35 -25.58 3.36 11.59
N CYS A 36 -25.25 2.61 10.54
CA CYS A 36 -25.41 3.08 9.16
C CYS A 36 -26.45 2.31 8.32
N GLY A 37 -27.07 1.25 8.86
CA GLY A 37 -28.26 0.54 8.33
C GLY A 37 -28.11 -0.18 6.98
N SER A 38 -27.30 0.36 6.07
CA SER A 38 -26.98 -0.11 4.71
C SER A 38 -25.68 -0.94 4.65
N ILE A 39 -24.97 -1.02 5.77
CA ILE A 39 -23.70 -1.73 5.86
C ILE A 39 -23.97 -3.20 6.16
N ASP A 40 -23.60 -4.07 5.21
CA ASP A 40 -23.56 -5.51 5.41
C ASP A 40 -22.42 -5.89 6.38
N ARG A 41 -22.79 -6.44 7.53
CA ARG A 41 -21.85 -6.87 8.58
C ARG A 41 -20.91 -7.98 8.10
N ALA A 42 -21.41 -8.98 7.38
CA ALA A 42 -20.60 -10.11 6.93
C ALA A 42 -19.56 -9.65 5.89
N ALA A 43 -19.97 -8.78 4.97
CA ALA A 43 -19.04 -8.16 4.01
C ALA A 43 -17.96 -7.32 4.71
N CYS A 44 -18.33 -6.61 5.78
CA CYS A 44 -17.40 -5.87 6.63
C CYS A 44 -16.34 -6.78 7.26
N GLU A 45 -16.79 -7.84 7.93
CA GLU A 45 -15.91 -8.79 8.62
C GLU A 45 -14.97 -9.50 7.63
N ALA A 46 -15.45 -9.85 6.44
CA ALA A 46 -14.64 -10.42 5.36
C ALA A 46 -13.55 -9.44 4.88
N SER A 47 -13.89 -8.17 4.66
CA SER A 47 -12.92 -7.13 4.28
C SER A 47 -11.86 -6.93 5.35
N CYS A 48 -12.26 -6.91 6.62
CA CYS A 48 -11.34 -6.79 7.75
C CYS A 48 -10.40 -8.00 7.87
N ALA A 49 -10.91 -9.22 7.65
CA ALA A 49 -10.11 -10.44 7.62
C ALA A 49 -9.08 -10.43 6.46
N GLN A 50 -9.47 -9.92 5.28
CA GLN A 50 -8.56 -9.73 4.16
C GLN A 50 -7.46 -8.71 4.49
N GLY A 51 -7.82 -7.59 5.13
CA GLY A 51 -6.86 -6.59 5.62
C GLY A 51 -5.89 -7.15 6.67
N ALA A 52 -6.37 -8.03 7.55
CA ALA A 52 -5.56 -8.75 8.53
C ALA A 52 -4.57 -9.71 7.85
N ALA A 53 -5.05 -10.54 6.93
CA ALA A 53 -4.20 -11.45 6.16
C ALA A 53 -3.10 -10.67 5.41
N LEU A 54 -3.47 -9.59 4.71
CA LEU A 54 -2.53 -8.72 4.04
C LEU A 54 -1.50 -8.11 5.00
N SER A 55 -1.93 -7.64 6.17
CA SER A 55 -1.04 -7.06 7.18
C SER A 55 0.00 -8.06 7.68
N ARG A 56 -0.37 -9.34 7.86
CA ARG A 56 0.56 -10.40 8.28
C ARG A 56 1.62 -10.68 7.22
N VAL A 57 1.17 -10.83 5.97
CA VAL A 57 2.10 -11.05 4.84
C VAL A 57 3.02 -9.84 4.63
N ALA A 58 2.54 -8.64 4.94
CA ALA A 58 3.31 -7.40 4.85
C ALA A 58 4.27 -7.12 6.03
N GLY A 59 4.14 -7.83 7.16
CA GLY A 59 4.79 -7.46 8.43
C GLY A 59 4.26 -6.15 9.03
N CYS A 60 2.99 -5.84 8.78
CA CYS A 60 2.32 -4.57 9.10
C CYS A 60 1.24 -4.71 10.18
N GLU A 61 1.24 -5.80 10.96
CA GLU A 61 0.22 -6.09 11.98
C GLU A 61 0.10 -4.96 13.00
N GLY A 62 1.22 -4.36 13.40
CA GLY A 62 1.21 -3.23 14.33
C GLY A 62 0.54 -1.97 13.77
N ALA A 63 0.71 -1.67 12.48
CA ALA A 63 0.03 -0.55 11.84
C ALA A 63 -1.46 -0.82 11.67
N HIS A 64 -1.81 -2.06 11.30
CA HIS A 64 -3.20 -2.50 11.19
C HIS A 64 -3.93 -2.41 12.54
N ALA A 65 -3.33 -2.93 13.62
CA ALA A 65 -3.91 -2.88 14.97
C ALA A 65 -4.19 -1.45 15.44
N ARG A 66 -3.28 -0.50 15.18
CA ARG A 66 -3.49 0.93 15.52
C ARG A 66 -4.68 1.52 14.76
N TRP A 67 -4.79 1.22 13.46
CA TRP A 67 -5.89 1.72 12.65
C TRP A 67 -7.25 1.17 13.12
N VAL A 68 -7.37 -0.15 13.34
CA VAL A 68 -8.62 -0.76 13.80
C VAL A 68 -9.00 -0.27 15.20
N ALA A 69 -8.04 -0.13 16.11
CA ALA A 69 -8.29 0.41 17.45
C ALA A 69 -8.77 1.86 17.42
N CYS A 70 -8.21 2.70 16.52
CA CYS A 70 -8.71 4.05 16.31
C CYS A 70 -10.16 4.00 15.78
N ALA A 71 -10.40 3.22 14.72
CA ALA A 71 -11.69 3.14 14.06
C ALA A 71 -12.81 2.63 14.99
N GLU A 72 -12.49 1.67 15.86
CA GLU A 72 -13.40 1.14 16.88
C GLU A 72 -13.89 2.20 17.87
N ASN A 73 -13.13 3.28 18.08
CA ASN A 73 -13.47 4.34 19.03
C ASN A 73 -13.91 5.65 18.36
N ALA A 74 -13.71 5.76 17.05
CA ALA A 74 -14.05 6.95 16.29
C ALA A 74 -15.57 7.20 16.17
N PRO A 75 -15.97 8.47 16.04
CA PRO A 75 -17.30 8.85 15.58
C PRO A 75 -17.57 8.32 14.16
N LEU A 76 -18.81 7.87 13.94
CA LEU A 76 -19.27 7.37 12.64
C LEU A 76 -20.05 8.45 11.90
N THR A 77 -19.73 8.68 10.64
CA THR A 77 -20.55 9.48 9.72
C THR A 77 -21.09 8.59 8.61
N CYS A 78 -22.36 8.22 8.73
CA CYS A 78 -23.02 7.33 7.79
C CYS A 78 -23.38 8.10 6.52
N ARG A 79 -22.74 7.73 5.41
CA ARG A 79 -23.19 8.13 4.07
C ARG A 79 -23.85 6.93 3.41
N SER A 80 -25.06 7.12 2.89
CA SER A 80 -25.93 6.05 2.39
C SER A 80 -25.43 5.36 1.11
N ASP A 81 -24.39 5.92 0.46
CA ASP A 81 -23.76 5.40 -0.75
C ASP A 81 -22.52 4.53 -0.48
N LEU A 82 -22.16 4.31 0.78
CA LEU A 82 -20.94 3.58 1.15
C LEU A 82 -21.20 2.12 1.52
N SER A 83 -20.43 1.22 0.91
CA SER A 83 -20.38 -0.17 1.34
C SER A 83 -19.45 -0.35 2.54
N ALA A 84 -19.66 -1.44 3.30
CA ALA A 84 -18.83 -1.78 4.45
C ALA A 84 -17.34 -1.92 4.10
N ALA A 85 -17.04 -2.59 2.98
CA ALA A 85 -15.67 -2.77 2.50
C ALA A 85 -15.02 -1.43 2.17
N ARG A 86 -15.77 -0.50 1.55
CA ARG A 86 -15.27 0.82 1.19
C ARG A 86 -14.96 1.68 2.42
N VAL A 87 -15.81 1.63 3.44
CA VAL A 87 -15.57 2.30 4.74
C VAL A 87 -14.24 1.85 5.34
N LEU A 88 -13.97 0.54 5.37
CA LEU A 88 -12.72 0.01 5.92
C LEU A 88 -11.52 0.31 5.01
N GLU A 89 -11.63 0.10 3.70
CA GLU A 89 -10.51 0.30 2.77
C GLU A 89 -10.06 1.76 2.64
N HIS A 90 -10.96 2.71 2.87
CA HIS A 90 -10.71 4.14 2.66
C HIS A 90 -10.80 4.98 3.96
N ALA A 91 -11.12 4.35 5.10
CA ALA A 91 -11.54 5.03 6.32
C ALA A 91 -12.70 6.04 6.10
N GLU A 92 -13.47 5.87 5.03
CA GLU A 92 -14.62 6.73 4.73
C GLU A 92 -15.68 6.53 5.82
N GLY A 93 -16.14 7.62 6.45
CA GLY A 93 -17.13 7.53 7.54
C GLY A 93 -16.56 7.27 8.93
N VAL A 94 -15.23 7.11 9.08
CA VAL A 94 -14.54 6.93 10.37
C VAL A 94 -13.73 8.19 10.69
N HIS A 95 -14.30 9.11 11.47
CA HIS A 95 -13.69 10.42 11.69
C HIS A 95 -12.52 10.35 12.69
N GLY A 96 -11.37 10.92 12.30
CA GLY A 96 -10.23 11.13 13.21
C GLY A 96 -9.15 10.06 13.16
N CYS A 97 -9.30 9.05 12.29
CA CYS A 97 -8.34 7.95 12.13
C CYS A 97 -7.57 7.98 10.81
N THR A 98 -7.53 9.13 10.14
CA THR A 98 -6.90 9.26 8.82
C THR A 98 -5.40 9.02 8.87
N THR A 99 -4.74 9.33 9.98
CA THR A 99 -3.30 9.13 10.16
C THR A 99 -2.96 7.66 10.27
N GLU A 100 -3.64 6.94 11.17
CA GLU A 100 -3.44 5.51 11.39
C GLU A 100 -3.82 4.71 10.15
N HIS A 101 -4.92 5.09 9.48
CA HIS A 101 -5.31 4.48 8.22
C HIS A 101 -4.25 4.73 7.13
N ARG A 102 -3.73 5.95 7.02
CA ARG A 102 -2.65 6.29 6.07
C ARG A 102 -1.39 5.47 6.37
N ASP A 103 -1.01 5.32 7.63
CA ASP A 103 0.15 4.52 8.04
C ASP A 103 -0.03 3.05 7.70
N TYR A 104 -1.22 2.48 7.93
CA TYR A 104 -1.55 1.11 7.53
C TYR A 104 -1.49 0.93 6.00
N ARG A 105 -2.10 1.86 5.24
CA ARG A 105 -2.09 1.86 3.77
C ARG A 105 -0.68 1.99 3.20
N ARG A 106 0.14 2.83 3.84
CA ARG A 106 1.56 3.00 3.54
C ARG A 106 2.32 1.70 3.75
N CYS A 107 2.19 1.11 4.92
CA CYS A 107 2.88 -0.14 5.25
C CYS A 107 2.51 -1.28 4.29
N THR A 108 1.22 -1.40 3.94
CA THR A 108 0.74 -2.47 3.05
C THR A 108 0.84 -2.17 1.55
N ALA A 109 1.23 -0.95 1.15
CA ALA A 109 1.28 -0.54 -0.25
C ALA A 109 2.09 -1.51 -1.14
N PRO A 110 3.31 -1.96 -0.76
CA PRO A 110 4.08 -2.90 -1.58
C PRO A 110 3.33 -4.21 -1.89
N CYS A 111 2.48 -4.66 -0.97
CA CYS A 111 1.69 -5.88 -1.15
C CYS A 111 0.43 -5.65 -1.99
N ARG A 112 -0.21 -4.48 -1.87
CA ARG A 112 -1.46 -4.14 -2.57
C ARG A 112 -1.25 -3.85 -4.05
N GLU A 113 -0.05 -3.43 -4.42
CA GLU A 113 0.27 -3.06 -5.80
C GLU A 113 0.64 -4.24 -6.70
N ARG A 114 0.35 -5.48 -6.28
CA ARG A 114 0.57 -6.67 -7.09
C ARG A 114 -0.10 -6.53 -8.46
N GLY A 115 0.67 -6.80 -9.51
CA GLY A 115 0.23 -6.74 -10.90
C GLY A 115 0.08 -5.33 -11.46
N ILE A 116 0.24 -4.27 -10.65
CA ILE A 116 0.19 -2.90 -11.15
C ILE A 116 1.44 -2.65 -11.99
N VAL A 117 1.22 -2.29 -13.26
CA VAL A 117 2.26 -1.97 -14.22
C VAL A 117 2.43 -0.47 -14.30
N ARG A 118 3.65 0.01 -14.07
CA ARG A 118 4.05 1.41 -14.27
C ARG A 118 5.17 1.46 -15.27
N ALA A 119 5.03 2.27 -16.31
CA ALA A 119 6.06 2.47 -17.31
C ALA A 119 6.29 3.95 -17.54
N ARG A 120 7.56 4.33 -17.77
CA ARG A 120 7.93 5.72 -18.00
C ARG A 120 9.11 5.83 -18.95
N THR A 121 9.08 6.87 -19.75
CA THR A 121 10.23 7.33 -20.54
C THR A 121 10.66 8.68 -19.99
N THR A 122 11.91 8.82 -19.60
CA THR A 122 12.44 10.06 -19.04
C THR A 122 13.96 10.14 -19.17
N MET A 123 14.52 11.32 -18.94
CA MET A 123 15.96 11.47 -18.70
C MET A 123 16.25 11.37 -17.21
N ILE A 124 17.17 10.50 -16.82
CA ILE A 124 17.69 10.38 -15.46
C ILE A 124 19.23 10.30 -15.49
N ASP A 125 19.85 10.55 -14.34
CA ASP A 125 21.28 10.33 -14.18
C ASP A 125 21.57 8.85 -14.00
N VAL A 126 22.38 8.29 -14.89
CA VAL A 126 22.87 6.91 -14.83
C VAL A 126 24.40 6.99 -14.82
N ALA A 127 25.02 6.56 -13.73
CA ALA A 127 26.47 6.65 -13.53
C ALA A 127 27.06 8.06 -13.72
N GLY A 128 26.30 9.11 -13.35
CA GLY A 128 26.73 10.50 -13.42
C GLY A 128 26.43 11.22 -14.74
N GLU A 129 25.80 10.55 -15.70
CA GLU A 129 25.43 11.11 -16.99
C GLU A 129 23.91 11.10 -17.22
N ARG A 130 23.38 12.19 -17.80
CA ARG A 130 21.96 12.30 -18.18
C ARG A 130 21.69 11.43 -19.39
N ARG A 131 20.90 10.36 -19.20
CA ARG A 131 20.56 9.40 -20.26
C ARG A 131 19.07 9.24 -20.43
N VAL A 132 18.63 9.00 -21.67
CA VAL A 132 17.24 8.63 -21.96
C VAL A 132 17.01 7.19 -21.54
N VAL A 133 16.00 6.99 -20.70
CA VAL A 133 15.64 5.70 -20.13
C VAL A 133 14.17 5.42 -20.40
N HIS A 134 13.90 4.24 -20.95
CA HIS A 134 12.58 3.62 -20.96
C HIS A 134 12.58 2.53 -19.90
N ALA A 135 11.67 2.60 -18.93
CA ALA A 135 11.62 1.63 -17.86
C ALA A 135 10.19 1.20 -17.54
N GLN A 136 10.08 0.00 -16.96
CA GLN A 136 8.85 -0.51 -16.40
C GLN A 136 9.10 -1.21 -15.08
N ILE A 137 8.14 -1.01 -14.17
CA ILE A 137 7.99 -1.72 -12.91
C ILE A 137 6.65 -2.46 -12.96
N VAL A 138 6.65 -3.71 -12.53
CA VAL A 138 5.45 -4.51 -12.25
C VAL A 138 5.48 -4.89 -10.78
N GLY A 139 4.49 -4.47 -10.00
CA GLY A 139 4.40 -4.86 -8.59
C GLY A 139 4.28 -6.38 -8.45
N GLY A 140 5.17 -6.99 -7.67
CA GLY A 140 5.16 -8.43 -7.39
C GLY A 140 4.24 -8.78 -6.22
N GLY A 141 4.00 -7.82 -5.33
CA GLY A 141 3.27 -8.04 -4.08
C GLY A 141 4.16 -8.69 -3.02
N CYS A 142 3.55 -9.12 -1.92
CA CYS A 142 4.23 -9.77 -0.78
C CYS A 142 4.12 -11.29 -0.78
N GLU A 143 3.61 -11.85 -1.87
CA GLU A 143 3.72 -13.27 -2.16
C GLU A 143 4.70 -13.45 -3.30
N GLU A 144 5.33 -14.62 -3.35
CA GLU A 144 6.19 -14.97 -4.47
C GLU A 144 5.40 -14.87 -5.79
N PRO A 145 5.95 -14.23 -6.83
CA PRO A 145 5.26 -14.11 -8.10
C PRO A 145 4.94 -15.51 -8.65
N LYS A 146 3.65 -15.83 -8.80
CA LYS A 146 3.21 -17.14 -9.34
C LYS A 146 3.66 -17.39 -10.78
N GLU A 147 3.89 -16.33 -11.54
CA GLU A 147 4.40 -16.41 -12.90
C GLU A 147 5.92 -16.27 -12.90
N ALA A 148 6.63 -16.88 -13.85
CA ALA A 148 8.05 -16.56 -14.04
C ALA A 148 8.21 -15.13 -14.62
N PRO A 149 9.37 -14.47 -14.44
CA PRO A 149 9.72 -13.27 -15.20
C PRO A 149 9.56 -13.52 -16.71
N LYS A 150 9.04 -12.54 -17.46
CA LYS A 150 8.89 -12.70 -18.90
C LYS A 150 10.27 -12.84 -19.55
N PRO A 151 10.48 -13.86 -20.41
CA PRO A 151 11.70 -13.96 -21.19
C PRO A 151 11.82 -12.74 -22.10
N GLY A 152 13.03 -12.23 -22.27
CA GLY A 152 13.34 -11.08 -23.10
C GLY A 152 14.80 -11.10 -23.53
N ALA A 153 15.20 -10.06 -24.25
CA ALA A 153 16.58 -9.92 -24.72
C ALA A 153 17.54 -9.74 -23.52
N PRO A 154 18.73 -10.36 -23.57
CA PRO A 154 19.73 -10.23 -22.52
C PRO A 154 20.32 -8.81 -22.48
N ALA A 155 21.05 -8.51 -21.41
CA ALA A 155 21.71 -7.22 -21.25
C ALA A 155 22.64 -6.87 -22.43
N GLY A 156 22.76 -5.59 -22.73
CA GLY A 156 23.50 -5.06 -23.89
C GLY A 156 22.79 -5.24 -25.25
N SER A 157 21.69 -6.00 -25.31
CA SER A 157 20.91 -6.13 -26.53
C SER A 157 20.32 -4.79 -26.96
N PRO A 158 20.20 -4.53 -28.28
CA PRO A 158 19.53 -3.33 -28.77
C PRO A 158 18.05 -3.35 -28.35
N CYS A 159 17.56 -2.21 -27.93
CA CYS A 159 16.16 -1.99 -27.60
C CYS A 159 15.72 -0.60 -28.06
N THR A 160 14.43 -0.44 -28.31
CA THR A 160 13.80 0.87 -28.52
C THR A 160 12.95 1.25 -27.32
N HIS A 161 12.43 0.25 -26.61
CA HIS A 161 11.66 0.37 -25.38
C HIS A 161 12.00 -0.76 -24.41
N HIS A 162 11.57 -0.62 -23.16
CA HIS A 162 11.79 -1.61 -22.11
C HIS A 162 11.13 -2.97 -22.38
N SER A 163 10.13 -3.05 -23.26
CA SER A 163 9.33 -4.27 -23.47
C SER A 163 10.11 -5.45 -24.05
N VAL A 164 11.22 -5.17 -24.74
CA VAL A 164 12.09 -6.19 -25.36
C VAL A 164 13.07 -6.77 -24.35
N CYS A 165 13.46 -6.00 -23.32
CA CYS A 165 14.44 -6.42 -22.34
C CYS A 165 13.87 -7.46 -21.36
N ALA A 166 14.72 -8.40 -20.93
CA ALA A 166 14.38 -9.40 -19.93
C ALA A 166 13.93 -8.75 -18.62
N GLU A 167 12.90 -9.32 -17.98
CA GLU A 167 12.46 -8.90 -16.65
C GLU A 167 13.43 -9.42 -15.57
N THR A 168 13.72 -8.58 -14.58
CA THR A 168 14.47 -8.94 -13.38
C THR A 168 13.57 -8.85 -12.16
N THR A 169 13.61 -9.84 -11.27
CA THR A 169 12.94 -9.79 -9.98
C THR A 169 13.78 -9.02 -8.97
N CYS A 170 13.18 -8.01 -8.36
CA CYS A 170 13.77 -7.11 -7.38
C CYS A 170 13.10 -7.32 -6.03
N ALA A 171 13.88 -7.64 -5.00
CA ALA A 171 13.39 -7.78 -3.63
C ALA A 171 13.28 -6.40 -2.95
N CYS A 172 12.25 -6.20 -2.13
CA CYS A 172 12.11 -5.00 -1.33
C CYS A 172 12.83 -5.13 0.00
N PRO A 173 13.82 -4.26 0.32
CA PRO A 173 14.50 -4.31 1.61
C PRO A 173 13.51 -4.10 2.76
N GLY A 174 13.60 -4.94 3.80
CA GLY A 174 12.77 -4.79 5.01
C GLY A 174 11.30 -5.21 4.88
N HIS A 175 10.88 -5.69 3.72
CA HIS A 175 9.52 -6.14 3.45
C HIS A 175 9.54 -7.50 2.75
N GLY A 176 8.54 -8.35 2.99
CA GLY A 176 8.35 -9.58 2.20
C GLY A 176 7.92 -9.34 0.74
N ALA A 177 8.01 -8.10 0.26
CA ALA A 177 7.55 -7.67 -1.05
C ALA A 177 8.60 -7.85 -2.14
N SER A 178 8.13 -7.99 -3.37
CA SER A 178 8.97 -7.95 -4.56
C SER A 178 8.32 -7.14 -5.67
N PHE A 179 9.11 -6.78 -6.67
CA PHE A 179 8.65 -6.22 -7.93
C PHE A 179 9.49 -6.74 -9.08
N ARG A 180 9.02 -6.57 -10.31
CA ARG A 180 9.81 -6.85 -11.51
C ARG A 180 10.16 -5.56 -12.20
N ALA A 181 11.39 -5.48 -12.69
CA ALA A 181 11.89 -4.33 -13.39
C ALA A 181 12.48 -4.75 -14.74
N ARG A 182 12.39 -3.83 -15.71
CA ARG A 182 13.16 -3.88 -16.95
C ARG A 182 13.40 -2.46 -17.43
N ALA A 183 14.56 -2.24 -18.03
CA ALA A 183 14.97 -0.92 -18.49
C ALA A 183 15.78 -1.01 -19.79
N CYS A 184 15.59 0.00 -20.62
CA CYS A 184 16.33 0.28 -21.85
C CYS A 184 16.96 1.67 -21.69
N VAL A 185 18.29 1.73 -21.67
CA VAL A 185 19.07 2.97 -21.52
C VAL A 185 19.81 3.20 -22.84
N GLU A 186 19.56 4.34 -23.48
CA GLU A 186 20.19 4.72 -24.75
C GLU A 186 20.13 3.63 -25.82
N GLY A 187 18.99 2.95 -25.88
CA GLY A 187 18.75 1.89 -26.84
C GLY A 187 19.44 0.55 -26.52
N ARG A 188 19.89 0.34 -25.27
CA ARG A 188 20.50 -0.91 -24.80
C ARG A 188 19.81 -1.44 -23.54
N CYS A 189 19.58 -2.76 -23.50
CA CYS A 189 19.02 -3.42 -22.33
C CYS A 189 19.99 -3.39 -21.16
N VAL A 190 19.48 -3.03 -19.99
CA VAL A 190 20.27 -2.89 -18.76
C VAL A 190 20.56 -4.25 -18.13
N GLU A 191 21.70 -4.37 -17.46
CA GLU A 191 22.06 -5.53 -16.62
C GLU A 191 21.06 -5.73 -15.48
N ALA A 192 20.81 -7.00 -15.11
CA ALA A 192 19.86 -7.34 -14.05
C ALA A 192 20.16 -6.61 -12.73
N ALA A 193 21.44 -6.50 -12.35
CA ALA A 193 21.88 -5.82 -11.13
C ALA A 193 21.53 -4.32 -11.10
N ALA A 194 21.44 -3.66 -12.26
CA ALA A 194 21.12 -2.24 -12.37
C ALA A 194 19.65 -1.98 -12.71
N ALA A 195 18.92 -2.97 -13.24
CA ALA A 195 17.54 -2.83 -13.69
C ALA A 195 16.60 -2.30 -12.60
N CYS A 196 16.75 -2.78 -11.36
CA CYS A 196 15.93 -2.35 -10.23
C CYS A 196 16.11 -0.86 -9.93
N ALA A 197 17.36 -0.40 -9.76
CA ALA A 197 17.67 0.99 -9.43
C ALA A 197 17.29 1.96 -10.56
N VAL A 198 17.61 1.60 -11.81
CA VAL A 198 17.29 2.40 -13.00
C VAL A 198 15.78 2.53 -13.18
N ALA A 199 15.02 1.44 -13.02
CA ALA A 199 13.58 1.48 -13.18
C ALA A 199 12.90 2.31 -12.09
N THR A 200 13.31 2.17 -10.83
CA THR A 200 12.78 2.99 -9.72
C THR A 200 13.07 4.47 -9.93
N ALA A 201 14.29 4.83 -10.32
CA ALA A 201 14.66 6.21 -10.62
C ALA A 201 13.86 6.78 -11.81
N ALA A 202 13.68 6.00 -12.88
CA ALA A 202 13.00 6.46 -14.09
C ALA A 202 11.48 6.57 -13.91
N VAL A 203 10.84 5.60 -13.25
CA VAL A 203 9.39 5.64 -12.99
C VAL A 203 9.07 6.72 -11.96
N GLY A 204 9.95 6.93 -10.97
CA GLY A 204 9.71 7.85 -9.86
C GLY A 204 8.71 7.29 -8.84
N HIS A 205 8.44 5.98 -8.90
CA HIS A 205 7.65 5.24 -7.93
C HIS A 205 8.52 4.11 -7.40
N ASP A 206 8.73 4.08 -6.09
CA ASP A 206 9.43 3.00 -5.42
C ASP A 206 8.40 2.00 -4.89
N PRO A 207 8.21 0.83 -5.55
CA PRO A 207 7.26 -0.19 -5.12
C PRO A 207 7.60 -0.79 -3.76
N CYS A 208 8.81 -0.55 -3.26
CA CYS A 208 9.29 -0.98 -1.95
C CYS A 208 9.13 0.07 -0.88
N ARG A 209 8.86 1.33 -1.25
CA ARG A 209 8.51 2.35 -0.25
C ARG A 209 7.04 2.28 0.05
N ALA A 210 6.75 2.51 1.32
CA ALA A 210 5.44 2.89 1.77
C ALA A 210 4.94 4.07 0.92
N GLY A 211 3.88 3.86 0.11
CA GLY A 211 3.46 4.83 -0.89
C GLY A 211 3.26 6.23 -0.30
N ASP A 212 3.84 7.23 -0.94
CA ASP A 212 3.55 8.64 -0.69
C ASP A 212 2.13 8.90 -1.21
N GLY A 213 1.12 8.51 -0.41
CA GLY A 213 -0.29 8.56 -0.77
C GLY A 213 -0.60 9.82 -1.59
N SER A 214 -0.80 9.60 -2.89
CA SER A 214 -1.23 10.60 -3.87
C SER A 214 -2.75 10.56 -3.97
#